data_AF-A0A849C0K1-F1
#
_entry.id   AF-A0A849C0K1-F1
#
_cell.length_a   1.000
_cell.length_b   1.000
_cell.length_c   1.000
_cell.angle_alpha   90.00
_cell.angle_beta   90.00
_cell.angle_gamma   90.00
#
_symmetry.space_group_name_H-M   'P 1'
#
loop_
_entity.id
_entity.type
_entity.pdbx_description
1 polymer ?
#
loop_
_entity_poly.entity_id
_entity_poly.type
_entity_poly.pdbx_seq_one_letter_code
_entity_poly.pdbx_strand_id
1 'polypeptide(L)'
;MASNPLTAAGLSRRTIARNVTRVFACATPQQLDAGLCWYPRAREIAAELAQQGNVTLDTAAIVLAHLSPRTPWSRTVNAARSLLATGVAPGAIGANARRATAALTAPDPWATFSATAPKTRAFARAILGDTDAVVIDIWSARVADIPDPDRILRRTGVYDAVACVYRHVAHRHQLHPSALQAITWTVIRGKPD
;
A
#
# COMPACT_ATOMS: atom_id res chain seq x y z
N MET A 1 -15.59 -2.89 28.05
CA MET A 1 -14.50 -2.33 27.21
C MET A 1 -14.32 -3.25 26.02
N ALA A 2 -14.42 -2.77 24.78
CA ALA A 2 -14.14 -3.59 23.62
C ALA A 2 -12.68 -4.05 23.67
N SER A 3 -12.43 -5.36 23.54
CA SER A 3 -11.08 -5.91 23.53
C SER A 3 -10.27 -5.29 22.38
N ASN A 4 -9.01 -4.92 22.64
CA ASN A 4 -8.11 -4.37 21.62
C ASN A 4 -8.03 -5.35 20.43
N PRO A 5 -8.27 -4.92 19.18
CA PRO A 5 -8.26 -5.80 18.01
C PRO A 5 -6.99 -6.64 17.88
N LEU A 6 -5.83 -6.10 18.25
CA LEU A 6 -4.56 -6.83 18.24
C LEU A 6 -4.56 -7.97 19.26
N THR A 7 -4.93 -7.69 20.51
CA THR A 7 -4.99 -8.70 21.57
C THR A 7 -6.00 -9.79 21.24
N ALA A 8 -7.17 -9.42 20.71
CA ALA A 8 -8.17 -10.38 20.23
C ALA A 8 -7.65 -11.25 19.07
N ALA A 9 -6.69 -10.74 18.30
CA ALA A 9 -5.97 -11.45 17.24
C ALA A 9 -4.74 -12.24 17.71
N GLY A 10 -4.47 -12.28 19.02
CA GLY A 10 -3.26 -12.93 19.56
C GLY A 10 -1.97 -12.16 19.25
N LEU A 11 -2.08 -10.89 18.87
CA LEU A 11 -0.96 -10.01 18.55
C LEU A 11 -0.64 -9.06 19.71
N SER A 12 0.62 -8.67 19.82
CA SER A 12 1.09 -7.68 20.78
C SER A 12 1.60 -6.43 20.07
N ARG A 13 1.02 -5.27 20.42
CA ARG A 13 1.49 -3.96 19.93
C ARG A 13 2.99 -3.75 20.18
N ARG A 14 3.48 -4.15 21.37
CA ARG A 14 4.91 -4.05 21.73
C ARG A 14 5.77 -4.93 20.84
N THR A 15 5.33 -6.15 20.56
CA THR A 15 6.06 -7.09 19.69
C THR A 15 6.14 -6.56 18.25
N ILE A 16 5.01 -6.10 17.69
CA ILE A 16 4.98 -5.50 16.35
C ILE A 16 5.91 -4.29 16.29
N ALA A 17 5.80 -3.35 17.24
CA ALA A 17 6.63 -2.14 17.25
C ALA A 17 8.13 -2.49 17.30
N ARG A 18 8.52 -3.41 18.18
CA ARG A 18 9.91 -3.91 18.28
C ARG A 18 10.38 -4.50 16.96
N ASN A 19 9.56 -5.30 16.29
CA ASN A 19 9.94 -5.96 15.04
C ASN A 19 10.10 -4.95 13.90
N VAL A 20 9.17 -3.99 13.77
CA VAL A 20 9.26 -2.90 12.79
C VAL A 20 10.52 -2.06 13.03
N THR A 21 10.78 -1.64 14.28
CA THR A 21 12.01 -0.90 14.64
C THR A 21 13.27 -1.70 14.34
N ARG A 22 13.28 -3.01 14.63
CA ARG A 22 14.43 -3.89 14.35
C ARG A 22 14.72 -3.96 12.85
N VAL A 23 13.69 -4.15 12.01
CA VAL A 23 13.88 -4.21 10.55
C VAL A 23 14.33 -2.85 10.01
N PHE A 24 13.74 -1.76 10.48
CA PHE A 24 14.14 -0.41 10.09
C PHE A 24 15.61 -0.12 10.43
N ALA A 25 16.08 -0.54 11.61
CA ALA A 25 17.48 -0.37 12.02
C ALA A 25 18.48 -1.13 11.14
N CYS A 26 18.03 -2.10 10.33
CA CYS A 26 18.86 -2.82 9.37
C CYS A 26 18.92 -2.16 7.98
N ALA A 27 18.23 -1.04 7.76
CA ALA A 27 18.19 -0.39 6.45
C ALA A 27 19.57 0.16 6.06
N THR A 28 20.03 -0.21 4.86
CA THR A 28 21.21 0.42 4.26
C THR A 28 20.89 1.83 3.74
N PRO A 29 21.88 2.69 3.49
CA PRO A 29 21.65 4.00 2.88
C PRO A 29 20.87 3.92 1.55
N GLN A 30 21.14 2.90 0.73
CA GLN A 30 20.41 2.67 -0.53
C GLN A 30 18.95 2.29 -0.30
N GLN A 31 18.66 1.51 0.74
CA GLN A 31 17.29 1.14 1.12
C GLN A 31 16.53 2.31 1.74
N LEU A 32 17.22 3.17 2.50
CA LEU A 32 16.66 4.43 3.00
C LEU A 32 16.23 5.32 1.84
N ASP A 33 17.14 5.59 0.90
CA ASP A 33 16.84 6.41 -0.29
C ASP A 33 15.71 5.81 -1.13
N ALA A 34 15.79 4.51 -1.43
CA ALA A 34 14.77 3.82 -2.21
C ALA A 34 13.38 3.86 -1.53
N GLY A 35 13.32 3.68 -0.21
CA GLY A 35 12.07 3.74 0.54
C GLY A 35 11.50 5.16 0.64
N LEU A 36 12.35 6.16 0.87
CA LEU A 36 11.95 7.58 0.90
C LEU A 36 11.40 8.05 -0.45
N CYS A 37 12.01 7.60 -1.54
CA CYS A 37 11.61 7.99 -2.89
C CYS A 37 10.46 7.14 -3.47
N TRP A 38 10.05 6.05 -2.81
CA TRP A 38 9.11 5.09 -3.40
C TRP A 38 7.77 5.73 -3.76
N TYR A 39 7.09 6.35 -2.79
CA TYR A 39 5.77 6.98 -3.03
C TYR A 39 5.86 8.24 -3.90
N PRO A 40 6.87 9.12 -3.75
CA PRO A 40 7.11 10.20 -4.71
C PRO A 40 7.22 9.73 -6.16
N ARG A 41 8.04 8.70 -6.43
CA ARG A 41 8.18 8.11 -7.79
C ARG A 41 6.88 7.45 -8.27
N ALA A 42 6.16 6.77 -7.39
CA ALA A 42 4.85 6.22 -7.73
C ALA A 42 3.81 7.29 -8.08
N ARG A 43 3.87 8.46 -7.42
CA ARG A 43 3.05 9.63 -7.73
C ARG A 43 3.39 10.22 -9.10
N GLU A 44 4.66 10.32 -9.45
CA GLU A 44 5.13 10.77 -10.76
C GLU A 44 4.55 9.86 -11.86
N ILE A 45 4.64 8.55 -11.69
CA ILE A 45 4.03 7.57 -12.62
C ILE A 45 2.51 7.75 -12.69
N ALA A 46 1.83 7.98 -11.57
CA ALA A 46 0.38 8.24 -11.57
C ALA A 46 0.03 9.54 -12.33
N ALA A 47 0.86 10.58 -12.23
CA ALA A 47 0.68 11.83 -12.95
C ALA A 47 0.89 11.66 -14.46
N GLU A 48 1.90 10.90 -14.88
CA GLU A 48 2.10 10.54 -16.30
C GLU A 48 0.89 9.78 -16.86
N LEU A 49 0.40 8.78 -16.12
CA LEU A 49 -0.77 8.01 -16.51
C LEU A 49 -2.04 8.87 -16.59
N ALA A 50 -2.21 9.80 -15.65
CA ALA A 50 -3.32 10.74 -15.65
C ALA A 50 -3.31 11.61 -16.92
N GLN A 51 -2.15 12.15 -17.29
CA GLN A 51 -1.98 12.93 -18.52
C GLN A 51 -2.27 12.10 -19.78
N GLN A 52 -1.69 10.90 -19.89
CA GLN A 52 -1.86 10.04 -21.06
C GLN A 52 -3.29 9.54 -21.26
N GLY A 53 -3.98 9.23 -20.16
CA GLY A 53 -5.36 8.77 -20.18
C GLY A 53 -6.39 9.89 -20.19
N ASN A 54 -5.97 11.16 -20.11
CA ASN A 54 -6.86 12.32 -19.90
C ASN A 54 -7.84 12.10 -18.72
N VAL A 55 -7.31 11.62 -17.59
CA VAL A 55 -8.05 11.39 -16.34
C VAL A 55 -7.43 12.19 -15.19
N THR A 56 -8.13 12.26 -14.06
CA THR A 56 -7.57 12.91 -12.86
C THR A 56 -6.42 12.09 -12.25
N LEU A 57 -5.55 12.75 -11.49
CA LEU A 57 -4.51 12.09 -10.72
C LEU A 57 -5.08 11.04 -9.75
N ASP A 58 -6.21 11.36 -9.11
CA ASP A 58 -6.95 10.44 -8.23
C ASP A 58 -7.37 9.18 -8.98
N THR A 59 -8.00 9.34 -10.15
CA THR A 59 -8.41 8.21 -11.00
C THR A 59 -7.21 7.32 -11.36
N ALA A 60 -6.08 7.91 -11.78
CA ALA A 60 -4.89 7.14 -12.13
C ALA A 60 -4.28 6.38 -10.94
N ALA A 61 -4.18 7.02 -9.76
CA ALA A 61 -3.69 6.39 -8.54
C ALA A 61 -4.61 5.25 -8.08
N ILE A 62 -5.92 5.41 -8.23
CA ILE A 62 -6.93 4.40 -7.88
C ILE A 62 -6.88 3.20 -8.85
N VAL A 63 -6.67 3.45 -10.15
CA VAL A 63 -6.44 2.40 -11.16
C VAL A 63 -5.21 1.57 -10.79
N LEU A 64 -4.07 2.23 -10.51
CA LEU A 64 -2.86 1.55 -10.04
C LEU A 64 -3.14 0.71 -8.78
N ALA A 65 -3.92 1.25 -7.85
CA ALA A 65 -4.24 0.57 -6.62
C ALA A 65 -5.12 -0.66 -6.80
N HIS A 66 -6.14 -0.59 -7.66
CA HIS A 66 -6.99 -1.74 -7.99
C HIS A 66 -6.22 -2.84 -8.72
N LEU A 67 -5.24 -2.48 -9.54
CA LEU A 67 -4.41 -3.43 -10.29
C LEU A 67 -3.25 -4.04 -9.48
N SER A 68 -2.88 -3.44 -8.35
CA SER A 68 -1.76 -3.87 -7.49
C SER A 68 -1.87 -5.23 -6.79
N PRO A 69 -3.06 -5.78 -6.44
CA PRO A 69 -3.12 -7.02 -5.67
C PRO A 69 -2.48 -8.18 -6.43
N ARG A 70 -1.47 -8.81 -5.81
CA ARG A 70 -0.72 -9.98 -6.33
C ARG A 70 -0.06 -9.75 -7.69
N THR A 71 0.28 -8.50 -8.01
CA THR A 71 0.85 -8.11 -9.30
C THR A 71 2.15 -7.32 -9.06
N PRO A 72 3.28 -7.67 -9.71
CA PRO A 72 4.51 -6.87 -9.63
C PRO A 72 4.32 -5.44 -10.12
N TRP A 73 5.03 -4.47 -9.55
CA TRP A 73 4.84 -3.04 -9.84
C TRP A 73 4.93 -2.71 -11.34
N SER A 74 5.97 -3.21 -12.03
CA SER A 74 6.14 -3.00 -13.47
C SER A 74 4.95 -3.52 -14.30
N ARG A 75 4.39 -4.67 -13.92
CA ARG A 75 3.18 -5.23 -14.55
C ARG A 75 1.94 -4.41 -14.23
N THR A 76 1.82 -3.90 -13.00
CA THR A 76 0.74 -2.98 -12.61
C THR A 76 0.77 -1.70 -13.46
N VAL A 77 1.94 -1.08 -13.62
CA VAL A 77 2.12 0.12 -14.45
C VAL A 77 1.78 -0.16 -15.92
N ASN A 78 2.28 -1.27 -16.49
CA ASN A 78 1.98 -1.63 -17.87
C ASN A 78 0.49 -1.91 -18.10
N ALA A 79 -0.16 -2.61 -17.18
CA ALA A 79 -1.59 -2.87 -17.23
C ALA A 79 -2.41 -1.58 -17.10
N ALA A 80 -2.01 -0.66 -16.22
CA ALA A 80 -2.66 0.65 -16.07
C ALA A 80 -2.52 1.50 -17.34
N ARG A 81 -1.31 1.55 -17.92
CA ARG A 81 -1.03 2.28 -19.17
C ARG A 81 -1.88 1.74 -20.32
N SER A 82 -1.92 0.41 -20.49
CA SER A 82 -2.75 -0.23 -21.49
C SER A 82 -4.24 0.02 -21.25
N LEU A 83 -4.70 -0.03 -20.00
CA LEU A 83 -6.11 0.20 -19.66
C LEU A 83 -6.54 1.63 -20.03
N LEU A 84 -5.70 2.62 -19.72
CA LEU A 84 -5.98 4.03 -20.04
C LEU A 84 -5.93 4.31 -21.54
N ALA A 85 -5.04 3.65 -22.28
CA ALA A 85 -4.88 3.87 -23.73
C ALA A 85 -5.90 3.09 -24.59
N THR A 86 -6.28 1.88 -24.17
CA THR A 86 -7.01 0.91 -25.01
C THR A 86 -8.29 0.37 -24.38
N GLY A 87 -8.55 0.67 -23.11
CA GLY A 87 -9.66 0.08 -22.35
C GLY A 87 -9.38 -1.35 -21.85
N VAL A 88 -8.20 -1.92 -22.10
CA VAL A 88 -7.84 -3.30 -21.73
C VAL A 88 -6.64 -3.32 -20.78
N ALA A 89 -6.75 -4.08 -19.68
CA ALA A 89 -5.68 -4.32 -18.71
C ALA A 89 -5.08 -5.74 -18.87
N PRO A 90 -4.12 -5.95 -19.80
CA PRO A 90 -3.58 -7.28 -20.08
C PRO A 90 -2.84 -7.86 -18.88
N GLY A 91 -3.00 -9.18 -18.65
CA GLY A 91 -2.34 -9.90 -17.57
C GLY A 91 -2.81 -9.52 -16.15
N ALA A 92 -3.78 -8.61 -16.02
CA ALA A 92 -4.40 -8.30 -14.74
C ALA A 92 -5.42 -9.37 -14.36
N ILE A 93 -5.54 -9.64 -13.05
CA ILE A 93 -6.60 -10.50 -12.52
C ILE A 93 -7.96 -9.88 -12.87
N GLY A 94 -8.88 -10.64 -13.46
CA GLY A 94 -10.12 -10.09 -14.02
C GLY A 94 -10.96 -9.26 -13.03
N ALA A 95 -11.01 -9.66 -11.75
CA ALA A 95 -11.71 -8.89 -10.72
C ALA A 95 -11.03 -7.55 -10.35
N ASN A 96 -9.72 -7.45 -10.56
CA ASN A 96 -8.96 -6.20 -10.37
C ASN A 96 -9.13 -5.29 -11.58
N ALA A 97 -9.05 -5.85 -12.79
CA ALA A 97 -9.30 -5.13 -14.03
C ALA A 97 -10.69 -4.49 -14.05
N ARG A 98 -11.75 -5.24 -13.69
CA ARG A 98 -13.12 -4.70 -13.61
C ARG A 98 -13.24 -3.51 -12.66
N ARG A 99 -12.57 -3.55 -11.50
CA ARG A 99 -12.58 -2.43 -10.53
C ARG A 99 -11.81 -1.22 -11.04
N ALA A 100 -10.67 -1.45 -11.69
CA ALA A 100 -9.92 -0.39 -12.34
C ALA A 100 -10.73 0.28 -13.45
N THR A 101 -11.40 -0.50 -14.31
CA THR A 101 -12.32 0.03 -15.34
C THR A 101 -13.47 0.81 -14.73
N ALA A 102 -14.07 0.31 -13.63
CA ALA A 102 -15.13 1.03 -12.93
C ALA A 102 -14.65 2.39 -12.37
N ALA A 103 -13.40 2.48 -11.92
CA ALA A 103 -12.83 3.74 -11.42
C ALA A 103 -12.62 4.78 -12.54
N LEU A 104 -12.49 4.38 -13.80
CA LEU A 104 -12.38 5.30 -14.93
C LEU A 104 -13.69 6.03 -15.24
N THR A 105 -14.83 5.39 -14.96
CA THR A 105 -16.15 5.90 -15.35
C THR A 105 -16.99 6.37 -14.17
N ALA A 106 -16.57 6.08 -12.94
CA ALA A 106 -17.27 6.52 -11.73
C ALA A 106 -17.16 8.05 -11.57
N PRO A 107 -18.28 8.74 -11.22
CA PRO A 107 -18.24 10.17 -10.87
C PRO A 107 -17.29 10.46 -9.69
N ASP A 108 -17.26 9.55 -8.72
CA ASP A 108 -16.26 9.51 -7.66
C ASP A 108 -15.48 8.18 -7.74
N PRO A 109 -14.21 8.19 -8.18
CA PRO A 109 -13.41 6.97 -8.27
C PRO A 109 -13.15 6.35 -6.88
N TRP A 110 -13.20 7.09 -5.78
CA TRP A 110 -12.99 6.56 -4.43
C TRP A 110 -14.12 5.63 -3.98
N ALA A 111 -15.34 5.83 -4.48
CA ALA A 111 -16.50 4.99 -4.21
C ALA A 111 -16.32 3.54 -4.73
N THR A 112 -15.32 3.30 -5.59
CA THR A 112 -15.01 1.96 -6.11
C THR A 112 -14.26 1.05 -5.12
N PHE A 113 -13.77 1.59 -4.01
CA PHE A 113 -13.21 0.78 -2.92
C PHE A 113 -14.32 0.22 -2.03
N SER A 114 -14.30 -1.09 -1.80
CA SER A 114 -15.15 -1.69 -0.77
C SER A 114 -14.62 -1.37 0.64
N ALA A 115 -15.51 -1.36 1.63
CA ALA A 115 -15.13 -1.23 3.05
C ALA A 115 -14.13 -2.31 3.52
N THR A 116 -14.07 -3.43 2.80
CA THR A 116 -13.19 -4.57 3.06
C THR A 116 -11.84 -4.51 2.32
N ALA A 117 -11.53 -3.41 1.64
CA ALA A 117 -10.29 -3.22 0.88
C ALA A 117 -9.37 -2.14 1.47
N PRO A 118 -9.05 -2.17 2.79
CA PRO A 118 -8.29 -1.10 3.44
C PRO A 118 -6.89 -0.95 2.84
N LYS A 119 -6.27 -2.07 2.43
CA LYS A 119 -4.94 -2.06 1.81
C LYS A 119 -4.89 -1.29 0.49
N THR A 120 -5.78 -1.59 -0.45
CA THR A 120 -5.77 -0.92 -1.77
C THR A 120 -6.16 0.55 -1.63
N ARG A 121 -7.07 0.88 -0.71
CA ARG A 121 -7.41 2.27 -0.39
C ARG A 121 -6.24 3.04 0.21
N ALA A 122 -5.52 2.44 1.16
CA ALA A 122 -4.31 3.02 1.73
C ALA A 122 -3.21 3.23 0.68
N PHE A 123 -3.09 2.29 -0.28
CA PHE A 123 -2.11 2.38 -1.35
C PHE A 123 -2.40 3.55 -2.31
N ALA A 124 -3.67 3.75 -2.71
CA ALA A 124 -4.06 4.93 -3.47
C ALA A 124 -3.76 6.23 -2.72
N ARG A 125 -4.11 6.31 -1.43
CA ARG A 125 -3.81 7.49 -0.58
C ARG A 125 -2.30 7.78 -0.53
N ALA A 126 -1.49 6.76 -0.32
CA ALA A 126 -0.04 6.92 -0.22
C ALA A 126 0.59 7.38 -1.55
N ILE A 127 0.14 6.85 -2.70
CA ILE A 127 0.51 7.37 -4.03
C ILE A 127 0.10 8.83 -4.18
N LEU A 128 -1.06 9.21 -3.65
CA LEU A 128 -1.56 10.57 -3.68
C LEU A 128 -0.88 11.52 -2.67
N GLY A 129 0.19 11.08 -2.02
CA GLY A 129 1.02 11.91 -1.15
C GLY A 129 0.52 11.97 0.30
N ASP A 130 -0.44 11.13 0.68
CA ASP A 130 -0.84 11.00 2.08
C ASP A 130 0.27 10.32 2.88
N THR A 131 1.03 11.12 3.62
CA THR A 131 2.19 10.65 4.39
C THR A 131 1.81 9.75 5.56
N ASP A 132 0.55 9.80 6.02
CA ASP A 132 0.02 9.00 7.12
C ASP A 132 -0.68 7.71 6.64
N ALA A 133 -0.80 7.50 5.33
CA ALA A 133 -1.33 6.27 4.74
C ALA A 133 -0.27 5.14 4.80
N VAL A 134 -0.55 4.14 5.63
CA VAL A 134 0.33 2.96 5.80
C VAL A 134 -0.28 1.77 5.09
N VAL A 135 0.47 1.18 4.15
CA VAL A 135 0.01 0.04 3.34
C VAL A 135 0.46 -1.27 3.98
N ILE A 136 -0.40 -1.86 4.83
CA ILE A 136 -0.13 -3.18 5.40
C ILE A 136 -0.40 -4.29 4.36
N ASP A 137 0.63 -4.63 3.61
CA ASP A 137 0.68 -5.77 2.70
C ASP A 137 1.36 -7.00 3.34
N ILE A 138 1.60 -8.06 2.56
CA ILE A 138 2.21 -9.29 3.07
C ILE A 138 3.64 -9.06 3.56
N TRP A 139 4.39 -8.14 2.95
CA TRP A 139 5.75 -7.82 3.38
C TRP A 139 5.76 -7.01 4.66
N SER A 140 4.87 -6.04 4.79
CA SER A 140 4.65 -5.30 6.04
C SER A 140 4.20 -6.23 7.15
N ALA A 141 3.34 -7.20 6.85
CA ALA A 141 2.96 -8.22 7.82
C ALA A 141 4.15 -9.11 8.25
N ARG A 142 5.05 -9.46 7.32
CA ARG A 142 6.30 -10.18 7.63
C ARG A 142 7.25 -9.33 8.48
N VAL A 143 7.39 -8.04 8.20
CA VAL A 143 8.16 -7.09 9.02
C VAL A 143 7.62 -7.06 10.45
N ALA A 144 6.29 -7.04 10.58
CA ALA A 144 5.59 -7.06 11.86
C ALA A 144 5.56 -8.43 12.56
N ASP A 145 6.01 -9.50 11.89
CA ASP A 145 5.95 -10.89 12.36
C ASP A 145 4.51 -11.37 12.65
N ILE A 146 3.58 -11.02 11.76
CA ILE A 146 2.18 -11.42 11.85
C ILE A 146 2.01 -12.80 11.18
N PRO A 147 1.60 -13.85 11.94
CA PRO A 147 1.32 -15.16 11.35
C PRO A 147 0.05 -15.12 10.51
N ASP A 148 -0.02 -15.95 9.47
CA ASP A 148 -1.20 -16.07 8.59
C ASP A 148 -1.86 -14.70 8.24
N PRO A 149 -1.12 -13.80 7.56
CA PRO A 149 -1.55 -12.42 7.38
C PRO A 149 -2.84 -12.30 6.56
N ASP A 150 -3.09 -13.24 5.65
CA ASP A 150 -4.31 -13.28 4.84
C ASP A 150 -5.57 -13.47 5.71
N ARG A 151 -5.47 -14.22 6.81
CA ARG A 151 -6.56 -14.41 7.77
C ARG A 151 -6.60 -13.31 8.82
N ILE A 152 -5.46 -12.98 9.43
CA ILE A 152 -5.41 -12.08 10.58
C ILE A 152 -5.80 -10.65 10.19
N LEU A 153 -5.29 -10.12 9.08
CA LEU A 153 -5.54 -8.73 8.66
C LEU A 153 -6.99 -8.48 8.21
N ARG A 154 -7.75 -9.53 7.91
CA ARG A 154 -9.19 -9.43 7.56
C ARG A 154 -10.09 -9.24 8.76
N ARG A 155 -9.59 -9.51 9.97
CA ARG A 155 -10.37 -9.33 11.20
C ARG A 155 -10.61 -7.83 11.41
N THR A 156 -11.85 -7.49 11.77
CA THR A 156 -12.29 -6.11 11.98
C THR A 156 -11.34 -5.35 12.91
N GLY A 157 -10.86 -4.20 12.45
CA GLY A 157 -9.96 -3.31 13.21
C GLY A 157 -8.50 -3.75 13.31
N VAL A 158 -8.13 -4.96 12.90
CA VAL A 158 -6.73 -5.43 13.02
C VAL A 158 -5.82 -4.69 12.04
N TYR A 159 -6.23 -4.51 10.79
CA TYR A 159 -5.47 -3.74 9.80
C TYR A 159 -5.13 -2.33 10.33
N ASP A 160 -6.13 -1.61 10.81
CA ASP A 160 -5.97 -0.24 11.32
C ASP A 160 -5.11 -0.20 12.57
N ALA A 161 -5.25 -1.19 13.45
CA ALA A 161 -4.43 -1.29 14.65
C ALA A 161 -2.96 -1.56 14.31
N VAL A 162 -2.66 -2.40 13.32
CA VAL A 162 -1.28 -2.61 12.83
C VAL A 162 -0.74 -1.34 12.17
N ALA A 163 -1.52 -0.69 11.32
CA ALA A 163 -1.16 0.59 10.72
C ALA A 163 -0.87 1.67 11.78
N CYS A 164 -1.63 1.70 12.88
CA CYS A 164 -1.39 2.58 14.02
C CYS A 164 -0.02 2.31 14.68
N VAL A 165 0.39 1.04 14.79
CA VAL A 165 1.73 0.70 15.31
C VAL A 165 2.83 1.22 14.38
N TYR A 166 2.69 1.07 13.06
CA TYR A 166 3.63 1.63 12.09
C TYR A 166 3.74 3.16 12.20
N ARG A 167 2.61 3.88 12.31
CA ARG A 167 2.61 5.33 12.54
C ARG A 167 3.37 5.70 13.80
N HIS A 168 3.08 5.00 14.91
CA HIS A 168 3.75 5.24 16.18
C HIS A 168 5.27 5.05 16.08
N VAL A 169 5.74 3.99 15.42
CA VAL A 169 7.18 3.76 15.20
C VAL A 169 7.76 4.86 14.32
N ALA A 170 7.09 5.24 13.24
CA ALA A 170 7.58 6.25 12.30
C ALA A 170 7.81 7.59 12.98
N HIS A 171 6.85 8.07 13.76
CA HIS A 171 6.98 9.33 14.50
C HIS A 171 8.10 9.29 15.54
N ARG A 172 8.34 8.14 16.19
CA ARG A 172 9.49 7.99 17.11
C ARG A 172 10.84 8.15 16.40
N HIS A 173 10.89 7.84 15.11
CA HIS A 173 12.06 8.02 14.25
C HIS A 173 12.00 9.29 13.39
N GLN A 174 11.05 10.20 13.65
CA GLN A 174 10.86 11.46 12.89
C GLN A 174 10.67 11.24 11.39
N LEU A 175 10.01 10.14 11.01
CA LEU A 175 9.68 9.80 9.63
C LEU A 175 8.17 9.90 9.37
N HIS A 176 7.82 10.13 8.10
CA HIS A 176 6.48 9.90 7.61
C HIS A 176 6.13 8.40 7.70
N PRO A 177 4.92 8.02 8.17
CA PRO A 177 4.52 6.62 8.26
C PRO A 177 4.59 5.84 6.95
N SER A 178 4.20 6.45 5.82
CA SER A 178 4.32 5.84 4.50
C SER A 178 5.78 5.55 4.13
N ALA A 179 6.71 6.46 4.47
CA ALA A 179 8.14 6.28 4.26
C ALA A 179 8.72 5.13 5.11
N LEU A 180 8.41 5.07 6.42
CA LEU A 180 8.86 3.94 7.26
C LEU A 180 8.38 2.59 6.68
N GLN A 181 7.11 2.53 6.25
CA GLN A 181 6.55 1.33 5.64
C GLN A 181 7.31 0.95 4.35
N ALA A 182 7.56 1.90 3.45
CA ALA A 182 8.32 1.65 2.23
C ALA A 182 9.78 1.24 2.51
N ILE A 183 10.46 1.90 3.45
CA ILE A 183 11.83 1.55 3.84
C ILE A 183 11.86 0.10 4.36
N THR A 184 11.06 -0.24 5.36
CA THR A 184 11.05 -1.60 5.92
C THR A 184 10.65 -2.67 4.89
N TRP A 185 9.81 -2.32 3.92
CA TRP A 185 9.52 -3.15 2.74
C TRP A 185 10.77 -3.41 1.89
N THR A 186 11.60 -2.38 1.58
CA THR A 186 12.85 -2.58 0.82
C THR A 186 13.84 -3.47 1.56
N VAL A 187 13.88 -3.37 2.90
CA VAL A 187 14.76 -4.19 3.75
C VAL A 187 14.38 -5.66 3.68
N ILE A 188 13.12 -6.00 3.97
CA ILE A 188 12.71 -7.41 4.07
C ILE A 188 12.65 -8.12 2.71
N ARG A 189 12.44 -7.37 1.63
CA ARG A 189 12.37 -7.90 0.28
C ARG A 189 13.75 -8.10 -0.34
N GLY A 190 14.78 -7.39 0.15
CA GLY A 190 16.17 -7.49 -0.30
C GLY A 190 16.51 -6.73 -1.59
N LYS A 191 15.51 -6.32 -2.38
CA LYS A 191 15.66 -5.42 -3.55
C LYS A 191 14.39 -4.57 -3.73
N PRO A 192 14.48 -3.25 -4.01
CA PRO A 192 13.33 -2.47 -4.50
C PRO A 192 12.92 -2.95 -5.90
N ASP A 193 11.62 -2.82 -6.22
CA ASP A 193 11.06 -3.05 -7.57
C ASP A 193 11.47 -1.94 -8.55
#